data_AF-A0A972QUG8-F1
#
_entry.id   AF-A0A972QUG8-F1
#
_cell.length_a   1.000
_cell.length_b   1.000
_cell.length_c   1.000
_cell.angle_alpha   90.00
_cell.angle_beta   90.00
_cell.angle_gamma   90.00
#
_symmetry.space_group_name_H-M   'P 1'
#
loop_
_entity.id
_entity.type
_entity.pdbx_description
1 polymer ?
#
loop_
_entity_poly.entity_id
_entity_poly.type
_entity_poly.pdbx_seq_one_letter_code
_entity_poly.pdbx_strand_id
1 'polypeptide(L)'
;MAKKEKDILKKLGVPWITKDGFLDMAKFPIDSTLKQAVGKNEEEFRSSCRTLISMYVAGRLETAIFLYGLLIHNNKNIERKEIIVEALGHVETKESADLLFRELHQTVSSNSTRKYINSILESLQSFSLETINEGFETLLLDKKWSYRMKNKFKAILNGDDFRYYG
;
A
#
# COMPACT_ATOMS: atom_id res chain seq x y z
N MET A 1 -32.82 11.87 -7.48
CA MET A 1 -32.70 11.00 -6.29
C MET A 1 -31.63 11.47 -5.30
N ALA A 2 -30.46 11.97 -5.74
CA ALA A 2 -29.35 12.39 -4.87
C ALA A 2 -29.66 13.44 -3.76
N LYS A 3 -30.63 14.35 -3.96
CA LYS A 3 -30.93 15.40 -2.97
C LYS A 3 -31.62 14.86 -1.71
N LYS A 4 -32.49 13.85 -1.86
CA LYS A 4 -33.20 13.21 -0.74
C LYS A 4 -32.26 12.36 0.13
N GLU A 5 -31.31 11.65 -0.47
CA GLU A 5 -30.33 10.83 0.27
C GLU A 5 -29.34 11.69 1.06
N LYS A 6 -28.86 12.80 0.49
CA LYS A 6 -28.01 13.76 1.21
C LYS A 6 -28.72 14.36 2.43
N ASP A 7 -30.02 14.64 2.32
CA ASP A 7 -30.82 15.15 3.43
C ASP A 7 -31.05 14.09 4.53
N ILE A 8 -31.16 12.80 4.18
CA ILE A 8 -31.29 11.71 5.15
C ILE A 8 -29.99 11.56 5.95
N LEU A 9 -28.85 11.54 5.26
CA LEU A 9 -27.53 11.39 5.90
C LEU A 9 -27.22 12.56 6.84
N LYS A 10 -27.59 13.79 6.47
CA LYS A 10 -27.44 14.98 7.32
C LYS A 10 -28.34 14.92 8.56
N LYS A 11 -29.53 14.31 8.45
CA LYS A 11 -30.46 14.12 9.58
C LYS A 11 -30.03 13.04 10.58
N LEU A 12 -29.19 12.08 10.19
CA LEU A 12 -28.72 11.02 11.07
C LEU A 12 -27.74 11.51 12.15
N GLY A 13 -27.17 12.71 12.01
CA GLY A 13 -26.30 13.32 13.04
C GLY A 13 -25.02 12.52 13.33
N VAL A 14 -24.60 11.65 12.40
CA VAL A 14 -23.44 10.79 12.60
C VAL A 14 -22.13 11.58 12.45
N PRO A 15 -21.11 11.32 13.30
CA PRO A 15 -19.92 12.16 13.37
C PRO A 15 -19.01 12.06 12.13
N TRP A 16 -19.16 11.02 11.31
CA TRP A 16 -18.35 10.77 10.11
C TRP A 16 -18.95 11.30 8.80
N ILE A 17 -19.97 12.15 8.88
CA ILE A 17 -20.54 12.84 7.70
C ILE A 17 -20.32 14.33 7.86
N THR A 18 -19.64 14.94 6.89
CA THR A 18 -19.36 16.38 6.88
C THR A 18 -20.63 17.18 6.60
N LYS A 19 -20.59 18.50 6.88
CA LYS A 19 -21.73 19.41 6.64
C LYS A 19 -22.20 19.43 5.17
N ASP A 20 -21.28 19.11 4.25
CA ASP A 20 -21.49 19.06 2.80
C ASP A 20 -21.91 17.67 2.30
N GLY A 21 -22.05 16.70 3.22
CA GLY A 21 -22.53 15.34 2.94
C GLY A 21 -21.45 14.38 2.41
N PHE A 22 -20.18 14.69 2.63
CA PHE A 22 -19.06 13.77 2.33
C PHE A 22 -18.68 12.94 3.55
N LEU A 23 -17.94 11.86 3.34
CA LEU A 23 -17.41 11.04 4.41
C LEU A 23 -16.17 11.70 5.03
N ASP A 24 -16.14 11.78 6.36
CA ASP A 24 -14.96 12.14 7.14
C ASP A 24 -14.23 10.85 7.56
N MET A 25 -13.20 10.48 6.80
CA MET A 25 -12.45 9.24 7.01
C MET A 25 -11.67 9.23 8.34
N ALA A 26 -11.41 10.39 8.94
CA ALA A 26 -10.79 10.47 10.26
C ALA A 26 -11.75 10.01 11.38
N LYS A 27 -13.06 10.03 11.12
CA LYS A 27 -14.11 9.64 12.07
C LYS A 27 -14.91 8.40 11.63
N PHE A 28 -14.70 7.92 10.42
CA PHE A 28 -15.44 6.80 9.86
C PHE A 28 -15.23 5.51 10.68
N PRO A 29 -16.30 4.76 11.01
CA PRO A 29 -16.17 3.51 11.77
C PRO A 29 -15.23 2.52 11.10
N ILE A 30 -14.28 1.97 11.85
CA ILE A 30 -13.21 1.12 11.29
C ILE A 30 -13.51 -0.39 11.41
N ASP A 31 -14.32 -0.81 12.38
CA ASP A 31 -14.45 -2.23 12.74
C ASP A 31 -14.89 -3.14 11.58
N SER A 32 -15.85 -2.67 10.77
CA SER A 32 -16.29 -3.42 9.59
C SER A 32 -15.18 -3.55 8.55
N THR A 33 -14.41 -2.49 8.34
CA THR A 33 -13.24 -2.48 7.45
C THR A 33 -12.17 -3.47 7.92
N LEU A 34 -11.85 -3.50 9.23
CA LEU A 34 -10.89 -4.46 9.78
C LEU A 34 -11.37 -5.91 9.59
N LYS A 35 -12.66 -6.16 9.84
CA LYS A 35 -13.26 -7.49 9.68
C LYS A 35 -13.22 -7.97 8.22
N GLN A 36 -13.50 -7.07 7.27
CA GLN A 36 -13.41 -7.37 5.83
C GLN A 36 -11.97 -7.64 5.40
N ALA A 37 -11.01 -6.89 5.93
CA ALA A 37 -9.58 -7.03 5.61
C ALA A 37 -8.95 -8.35 6.06
N VAL A 38 -9.55 -9.03 7.05
CA VAL A 38 -9.14 -10.39 7.47
C VAL A 38 -10.09 -11.48 6.96
N GLY A 39 -11.13 -11.09 6.23
CA GLY A 39 -12.13 -11.98 5.67
C GLY A 39 -11.62 -12.81 4.48
N LYS A 40 -12.48 -13.72 4.01
CA LYS A 40 -12.20 -14.59 2.85
C LYS A 40 -12.67 -14.01 1.52
N ASN A 41 -13.51 -12.97 1.53
CA ASN A 41 -14.00 -12.36 0.30
C ASN A 41 -12.92 -11.42 -0.27
N GLU A 42 -12.46 -11.71 -1.48
CA GLU A 42 -11.36 -10.96 -2.12
C GLU A 42 -11.75 -9.53 -2.55
N GLU A 43 -13.02 -9.29 -2.91
CA GLU A 43 -13.50 -7.96 -3.25
C GLU A 43 -13.62 -7.07 -2.01
N GLU A 44 -14.13 -7.64 -0.91
CA GLU A 44 -14.17 -6.97 0.39
C GLU A 44 -12.76 -6.69 0.91
N PHE A 45 -11.85 -7.67 0.78
CA PHE A 45 -10.46 -7.50 1.14
C PHE A 45 -9.82 -6.32 0.37
N ARG A 46 -9.90 -6.32 -0.97
CA ARG A 46 -9.35 -5.24 -1.80
C ARG A 46 -9.95 -3.88 -1.44
N SER A 47 -11.27 -3.83 -1.24
CA SER A 47 -11.96 -2.58 -0.89
C SER A 47 -11.53 -2.08 0.48
N SER A 48 -11.38 -2.99 1.46
CA SER A 48 -10.94 -2.63 2.80
C SER A 48 -9.52 -2.06 2.83
N CYS A 49 -8.57 -2.59 2.05
CA CYS A 49 -7.24 -2.00 1.94
C CYS A 49 -7.30 -0.54 1.44
N ARG A 50 -8.12 -0.25 0.42
CA ARG A 50 -8.32 1.13 -0.08
C ARG A 50 -8.94 2.05 0.97
N THR A 51 -9.90 1.54 1.75
CA THR A 51 -10.51 2.28 2.85
C THR A 51 -9.49 2.58 3.95
N LEU A 52 -8.65 1.61 4.34
CA LEU A 52 -7.59 1.80 5.33
C LEU A 52 -6.58 2.87 4.91
N ILE A 53 -6.22 2.92 3.62
CA ILE A 53 -5.38 4.00 3.08
C ILE A 53 -6.08 5.35 3.12
N SER A 54 -7.36 5.41 2.76
CA SER A 54 -8.13 6.65 2.83
C SER A 54 -8.21 7.18 4.27
N MET A 55 -8.30 6.29 5.26
CA MET A 55 -8.22 6.62 6.68
C MET A 55 -6.82 7.10 7.10
N TYR A 56 -5.76 6.45 6.61
CA TYR A 56 -4.39 6.86 6.87
C TYR A 56 -4.13 8.29 6.38
N VAL A 57 -4.53 8.58 5.14
CA VAL A 57 -4.41 9.92 4.53
C VAL A 57 -5.21 10.97 5.32
N ALA A 58 -6.31 10.56 5.97
CA ALA A 58 -7.09 11.42 6.86
C ALA A 58 -6.49 11.56 8.29
N GLY A 59 -5.32 10.98 8.55
CA GLY A 59 -4.57 11.13 9.81
C GLY A 59 -4.69 9.96 10.79
N ARG A 60 -5.32 8.84 10.41
CA ARG A 60 -5.47 7.66 11.28
C ARG A 60 -4.27 6.72 11.15
N LEU A 61 -3.21 7.00 11.91
CA LEU A 61 -1.94 6.26 11.85
C LEU A 61 -2.10 4.76 12.18
N GLU A 62 -3.09 4.38 12.99
CA GLU A 62 -3.34 2.98 13.36
C GLU A 62 -3.68 2.10 12.14
N THR A 63 -4.18 2.67 11.04
CA THR A 63 -4.50 1.89 9.84
C THR A 63 -3.25 1.47 9.07
N ALA A 64 -2.17 2.25 9.13
CA ALA A 64 -0.85 1.84 8.61
C ALA A 64 -0.31 0.64 9.41
N ILE A 65 -0.38 0.70 10.74
CA ILE A 65 0.02 -0.41 11.62
C ILE A 65 -0.76 -1.68 11.28
N PHE A 66 -2.07 -1.55 11.03
CA PHE A 66 -2.89 -2.67 10.62
C PHE A 66 -2.46 -3.24 9.26
N LEU A 67 -2.14 -2.41 8.27
CA LEU A 67 -1.61 -2.84 6.97
C LEU A 67 -0.27 -3.57 7.10
N TYR A 68 0.62 -3.13 8.00
CA TYR A 68 1.87 -3.85 8.32
C TYR A 68 1.57 -5.27 8.84
N GLY A 69 0.63 -5.36 9.78
CA GLY A 69 0.15 -6.64 10.31
C GLY A 69 -0.47 -7.54 9.24
N LEU A 70 -1.28 -6.96 8.33
CA LEU A 70 -1.89 -7.69 7.22
C LEU A 70 -0.84 -8.26 6.26
N LEU A 71 0.23 -7.52 5.96
CA LEU A 71 1.30 -8.00 5.08
C LEU A 71 1.96 -9.26 5.67
N ILE A 72 2.24 -9.24 6.97
CA ILE A 72 2.83 -10.37 7.70
C ILE A 72 1.85 -11.54 7.76
N HIS A 73 0.58 -11.28 8.06
CA HIS A 73 -0.47 -12.29 8.15
C HIS A 73 -0.67 -13.05 6.83
N ASN A 74 -0.53 -12.36 5.70
CA ASN A 74 -0.70 -12.93 4.36
C ASN A 74 0.60 -13.43 3.74
N ASN A 75 1.65 -13.75 4.51
CA ASN A 75 3.00 -14.07 4.02
C ASN A 75 3.07 -15.11 2.87
N LYS A 76 2.14 -16.08 2.82
CA LYS A 76 2.04 -17.14 1.81
C LYS A 76 1.07 -16.84 0.66
N ASN A 77 0.29 -15.75 0.72
CA ASN A 77 -0.68 -15.38 -0.29
C ASN A 77 -0.17 -14.19 -1.10
N ILE A 78 0.52 -14.47 -2.19
CA ILE A 78 1.16 -13.44 -3.02
C ILE A 78 0.15 -12.45 -3.62
N GLU A 79 -1.06 -12.91 -3.97
CA GLU A 79 -2.09 -12.06 -4.58
C GLU A 79 -2.59 -11.01 -3.59
N ARG A 80 -2.82 -11.41 -2.34
CA ARG A 80 -3.19 -10.47 -1.28
C ARG A 80 -2.03 -9.57 -0.89
N LYS A 81 -0.81 -10.10 -0.85
CA LYS A 81 0.38 -9.28 -0.61
C LYS A 81 0.53 -8.20 -1.67
N GLU A 82 0.26 -8.50 -2.94
CA GLU A 82 0.29 -7.51 -4.03
C GLU A 82 -0.61 -6.30 -3.71
N ILE A 83 -1.85 -6.55 -3.29
CA ILE A 83 -2.80 -5.51 -2.91
C ILE A 83 -2.31 -4.71 -1.70
N ILE A 84 -1.71 -5.38 -0.72
CA ILE A 84 -1.20 -4.73 0.49
C ILE A 84 0.04 -3.87 0.17
N VAL A 85 0.97 -4.34 -0.67
CA VAL A 85 2.16 -3.53 -1.03
C VAL A 85 1.75 -2.30 -1.82
N GLU A 86 0.80 -2.42 -2.76
CA GLU A 86 0.21 -1.28 -3.47
C GLU A 86 -0.39 -0.26 -2.50
N ALA A 87 -1.11 -0.74 -1.47
CA ALA A 87 -1.64 0.13 -0.43
C ALA A 87 -0.51 0.82 0.36
N LEU A 88 0.53 0.08 0.75
CA LEU A 88 1.68 0.62 1.47
C LEU A 88 2.47 1.66 0.68
N GLY A 89 2.40 1.68 -0.65
CA GLY A 89 2.94 2.75 -1.50
C GLY A 89 2.34 4.14 -1.25
N HIS A 90 1.25 4.24 -0.49
CA HIS A 90 0.68 5.50 -0.02
C HIS A 90 1.04 5.84 1.44
N VAL A 91 1.75 4.96 2.13
CA VAL A 91 2.15 5.09 3.54
C VAL A 91 3.64 5.42 3.59
N GLU A 92 4.01 6.64 3.21
CA GLU A 92 5.41 7.08 3.18
C GLU A 92 5.99 7.20 4.60
N THR A 93 6.61 6.11 5.05
CA THR A 93 7.25 5.96 6.35
C THR A 93 8.45 5.03 6.18
N LYS A 94 9.43 5.15 7.07
CA LYS A 94 10.59 4.25 7.06
C LYS A 94 10.17 2.79 7.25
N GLU A 95 9.18 2.56 8.12
CA GLU A 95 8.64 1.22 8.41
C GLU A 95 8.00 0.58 7.17
N SER A 96 7.22 1.34 6.38
CA SER A 96 6.69 0.85 5.11
C SER A 96 7.81 0.50 4.13
N ALA A 97 8.82 1.37 3.98
CA ALA A 97 9.93 1.14 3.08
C ALA A 97 10.72 -0.11 3.46
N ASP A 98 11.06 -0.26 4.75
CA ASP A 98 11.77 -1.42 5.28
C ASP A 98 10.99 -2.73 5.04
N LEU A 99 9.67 -2.70 5.21
CA LEU A 99 8.81 -3.85 4.91
C LEU A 99 8.83 -4.21 3.41
N LEU A 100 8.75 -3.22 2.53
CA LEU A 100 8.79 -3.41 1.08
C LEU A 100 10.17 -3.94 0.62
N PHE A 101 11.27 -3.41 1.17
CA PHE A 101 12.62 -3.93 0.90
C PHE A 101 12.80 -5.35 1.42
N ARG A 102 12.27 -5.67 2.61
CA ARG A 102 12.26 -7.03 3.13
C ARG A 102 11.56 -8.00 2.19
N GLU A 103 10.44 -7.59 1.60
CA GLU A 103 9.72 -8.39 0.60
C GLU A 103 10.53 -8.64 -0.67
N LEU A 104 11.26 -7.62 -1.18
CA LEU A 104 12.20 -7.81 -2.29
C LEU A 104 13.30 -8.81 -1.92
N HIS A 105 13.86 -8.72 -0.71
CA HIS A 105 14.92 -9.61 -0.27
C HIS A 105 14.44 -11.06 -0.12
N GLN A 106 13.24 -11.28 0.41
CA GLN A 106 12.67 -12.62 0.62
C GLN A 106 12.11 -13.25 -0.66
N THR A 107 11.66 -12.45 -1.62
CA THR A 107 11.03 -12.95 -2.85
C THR A 107 12.08 -13.45 -3.84
N VAL A 108 12.00 -14.72 -4.24
CA VAL A 108 12.84 -15.25 -5.32
C VAL A 108 12.45 -14.58 -6.64
N SER A 109 13.43 -14.03 -7.37
CA SER A 109 13.19 -13.39 -8.67
C SER A 109 12.97 -14.46 -9.75
N SER A 110 11.72 -14.66 -10.15
CA SER A 110 11.32 -15.62 -11.19
C SER A 110 10.24 -15.02 -12.10
N ASN A 111 9.80 -15.77 -13.12
CA ASN A 111 8.68 -15.34 -13.96
C ASN A 111 7.37 -15.21 -13.15
N SER A 112 7.14 -16.08 -12.16
CA SER A 112 5.89 -16.10 -11.38
C SER A 112 5.81 -14.98 -10.34
N THR A 113 6.95 -14.47 -9.86
CA THR A 113 7.00 -13.38 -8.86
C THR A 113 7.25 -12.01 -9.47
N ARG A 114 7.49 -11.93 -10.79
CA ARG A 114 7.80 -10.69 -11.50
C ARG A 114 6.76 -9.59 -11.27
N LYS A 115 5.48 -9.95 -11.32
CA LYS A 115 4.37 -8.99 -11.10
C LYS A 115 4.46 -8.40 -9.70
N TYR A 116 4.55 -9.26 -8.69
CA TYR A 116 4.68 -8.86 -7.28
C TYR A 116 5.91 -7.97 -7.03
N ILE A 117 7.07 -8.34 -7.58
CA ILE A 117 8.30 -7.52 -7.49
C ILE A 117 8.07 -6.14 -8.12
N ASN A 118 7.44 -6.06 -9.29
CA ASN A 118 7.14 -4.78 -9.92
C ASN A 118 6.18 -3.94 -9.07
N SER A 119 5.14 -4.52 -8.46
CA SER A 119 4.22 -3.79 -7.57
C SER A 119 4.96 -3.21 -6.36
N ILE A 120 5.95 -3.92 -5.82
CA ILE A 120 6.81 -3.39 -4.75
C ILE A 120 7.64 -2.21 -5.26
N LEU A 121 8.23 -2.32 -6.45
CA LEU A 121 9.04 -1.22 -7.02
C LEU A 121 8.20 0.02 -7.34
N GLU A 122 6.98 -0.16 -7.86
CA GLU A 122 6.03 0.94 -8.07
C GLU A 122 5.67 1.63 -6.75
N SER A 123 5.50 0.85 -5.68
CA SER A 123 5.18 1.36 -4.35
C SER A 123 6.37 2.09 -3.69
N LEU A 124 7.60 1.63 -3.94
CA LEU A 124 8.81 2.32 -3.46
C LEU A 124 9.11 3.59 -4.28
N GLN A 125 8.77 3.61 -5.57
CA GLN A 125 9.01 4.75 -6.44
C GLN A 125 8.18 5.99 -6.08
N SER A 126 7.04 5.82 -5.40
CA SER A 126 6.24 6.96 -4.91
C SER A 126 6.82 7.63 -3.66
N PHE A 127 7.83 7.04 -3.03
CA PHE A 127 8.46 7.60 -1.83
C PHE A 127 9.59 8.57 -2.19
N SER A 128 9.89 9.49 -1.28
CA SER A 128 11.06 10.36 -1.35
C SER A 128 12.37 9.56 -1.40
N LEU A 129 13.36 10.10 -2.11
CA LEU A 129 14.71 9.52 -2.18
C LEU A 129 15.34 9.34 -0.80
N GLU A 130 15.09 10.27 0.13
CA GLU A 130 15.58 10.18 1.51
C GLU A 130 15.12 8.87 2.19
N THR A 131 13.89 8.44 1.91
CA THR A 131 13.31 7.23 2.52
C THR A 131 13.86 5.94 1.90
N ILE A 132 14.18 5.95 0.60
CA ILE A 132 14.45 4.71 -0.17
C ILE A 132 15.90 4.52 -0.58
N ASN A 133 16.76 5.55 -0.48
CA ASN A 133 18.11 5.51 -1.04
C ASN A 133 18.95 4.36 -0.47
N GLU A 134 19.06 4.27 0.86
CA GLU A 134 19.85 3.24 1.56
C GLU A 134 19.40 1.81 1.19
N GLY A 135 18.09 1.60 1.09
CA GLY A 135 17.53 0.30 0.72
C GLY A 135 17.91 -0.11 -0.71
N PHE A 136 17.79 0.79 -1.68
CA PHE A 136 18.19 0.48 -3.06
C PHE A 136 19.71 0.34 -3.23
N GLU A 137 20.52 1.16 -2.55
CA GLU A 137 21.98 1.01 -2.52
C GLU A 137 22.39 -0.38 -2.01
N THR A 138 21.72 -0.86 -0.96
CA THR A 138 21.92 -2.22 -0.45
C THR A 138 21.58 -3.29 -1.49
N LEU A 139 20.45 -3.16 -2.21
CA LEU A 139 20.08 -4.10 -3.27
C LEU A 139 21.03 -4.07 -4.47
N LEU A 140 21.68 -2.93 -4.74
CA LEU A 140 22.69 -2.81 -5.81
C LEU A 140 23.96 -3.61 -5.51
N LEU A 141 24.30 -3.80 -4.23
CA LEU A 141 25.45 -4.60 -3.80
C LEU A 141 25.12 -6.10 -3.76
N ASP A 142 23.85 -6.46 -3.61
CA ASP A 142 23.42 -7.86 -3.53
C ASP A 142 23.63 -8.59 -4.89
N LYS A 143 24.28 -9.76 -4.82
CA LYS A 143 24.58 -10.61 -5.99
C LYS A 143 23.35 -11.37 -6.50
N LYS A 144 22.28 -11.46 -5.70
CA LYS A 144 20.99 -12.06 -6.08
C LYS A 144 20.37 -11.38 -7.30
N TRP A 145 20.55 -10.07 -7.43
CA TRP A 145 19.90 -9.29 -8.49
C TRP A 145 20.70 -9.29 -9.78
N SER A 146 20.00 -9.56 -10.87
CA SER A 146 20.56 -9.45 -12.21
C SER A 146 20.90 -8.01 -12.57
N TYR A 147 21.77 -7.82 -13.56
CA TYR A 147 22.11 -6.51 -14.09
C TYR A 147 20.87 -5.70 -14.52
N ARG A 148 19.90 -6.36 -15.17
CA ARG A 148 18.61 -5.77 -15.56
C ARG A 148 17.84 -5.21 -14.36
N MET A 149 17.75 -5.96 -13.26
CA MET A 149 17.07 -5.48 -12.05
C MET A 149 17.82 -4.32 -11.41
N LYS A 150 19.15 -4.38 -11.37
CA LYS A 150 19.97 -3.27 -10.87
C LYS A 150 19.78 -1.98 -11.69
N ASN A 151 19.55 -2.09 -13.00
CA ASN A 151 19.22 -0.92 -13.82
C ASN A 151 17.87 -0.29 -13.43
N LYS A 152 16.86 -1.10 -13.08
CA LYS A 152 15.61 -0.59 -12.53
C LYS A 152 15.81 0.15 -11.20
N PHE A 153 16.61 -0.41 -10.30
CA PHE A 153 16.92 0.24 -9.02
C PHE A 153 17.62 1.58 -9.23
N LYS A 154 18.61 1.63 -10.12
CA LYS A 154 19.28 2.90 -10.49
C LYS A 154 18.32 3.91 -11.11
N ALA A 155 17.40 3.47 -11.98
CA ALA A 155 16.39 4.34 -12.56
C ALA A 155 15.54 5.01 -11.48
N ILE A 156 15.07 4.25 -10.48
CA ILE A 156 14.31 4.80 -9.34
C ILE A 156 15.16 5.84 -8.58
N LEU A 157 16.42 5.53 -8.29
CA LEU A 157 17.33 6.47 -7.60
C LEU A 157 17.62 7.75 -8.40
N ASN A 158 17.56 7.68 -9.72
CA ASN A 158 17.72 8.84 -10.61
C ASN A 158 16.42 9.64 -10.80
N GLY A 159 15.29 9.17 -10.24
CA GLY A 159 13.97 9.77 -10.47
C GLY A 159 13.33 9.40 -11.81
N ASP A 160 13.86 8.38 -12.50
CA ASP A 160 13.31 7.88 -13.76
C ASP A 160 12.21 6.84 -13.53
N ASP A 161 11.36 6.65 -14.56
CA ASP A 161 10.42 5.54 -14.59
C ASP A 161 11.14 4.21 -14.90
N PHE A 162 11.27 3.36 -13.88
CA PHE A 162 11.94 2.06 -14.01
C PHE A 162 11.30 1.11 -15.02
N ARG A 163 10.03 1.34 -15.41
CA ARG A 163 9.31 0.47 -16.35
C ARG A 163 9.92 0.48 -17.74
N TYR A 164 10.70 1.51 -18.09
CA TYR A 164 11.47 1.57 -19.33
C TYR A 164 12.78 0.78 -19.30
N TYR A 165 13.16 0.24 -18.14
CA TYR A 165 14.44 -0.45 -17.95
C TYR A 165 14.23 -1.96 -17.90
N GLY A 166 14.59 -2.61 -19.02
CA GLY A 166 14.57 -4.06 -19.25
C GLY A 166 15.93 -4.66 -19.60
#